data_AF-A0ABD0NJ33-F1
#
_entry.id   AF-A0ABD0NJ33-F1
#
_cell.length_a   1.000
_cell.length_b   1.000
_cell.length_c   1.000
_cell.angle_alpha   90.00
_cell.angle_beta   90.00
_cell.angle_gamma   90.00
#
_symmetry.space_group_name_H-M   'P 1'
#
loop_
_entity.id
_entity.type
_entity.pdbx_description
1 polymer ?
#
loop_
_entity_poly.entity_id
_entity_poly.type
_entity_poly.pdbx_seq_one_letter_code
_entity_poly.pdbx_strand_id
1 'polypeptide(L)'
;GDSVTLNSSLTEIMDEDVIQWRFGYSEKTIIAEINKRADSMTVYDDVLDGRFKDRLKLDNQTGSLTITNIRTTDSGVYELHSSNMG
;
A
#
# COMPACT_ATOMS: atom_id res chain seq x y z
N GLY A 1 -1.98 19.54 -1.31
CA GLY A 1 -1.55 18.86 -2.54
C GLY A 1 -2.61 17.86 -2.93
N ASP A 2 -2.57 17.42 -4.18
CA ASP A 2 -3.53 16.46 -4.72
C ASP A 2 -3.35 15.07 -4.10
N SER A 3 -4.28 14.17 -4.38
CA SER A 3 -4.18 12.75 -4.02
C SER A 3 -4.03 11.90 -5.27
N VAL A 4 -3.28 10.81 -5.15
CA VAL A 4 -3.21 9.76 -6.18
C VAL A 4 -3.65 8.45 -5.58
N THR A 5 -4.39 7.66 -6.37
CA THR A 5 -4.74 6.28 -6.03
C THR A 5 -4.00 5.34 -6.97
N LEU A 6 -3.25 4.43 -6.37
CA LEU A 6 -2.63 3.31 -7.05
C LEU A 6 -3.61 2.14 -6.99
N ASN A 7 -4.19 1.81 -8.14
CA ASN A 7 -5.17 0.74 -8.24
C ASN A 7 -4.45 -0.62 -8.12
N SER A 8 -4.97 -1.48 -7.25
CA SER A 8 -4.51 -2.87 -7.14
C SER A 8 -4.91 -3.73 -8.35
N SER A 9 -5.85 -3.25 -9.16
CA SER A 9 -6.56 -4.00 -10.22
C SER A 9 -7.47 -5.13 -9.70
N LEU A 10 -7.60 -5.29 -8.38
CA LEU A 10 -8.53 -6.23 -7.77
C LEU A 10 -9.90 -5.57 -7.61
N THR A 11 -10.96 -6.32 -7.92
CA THR A 11 -12.34 -5.90 -7.61
C THR A 11 -12.68 -6.17 -6.14
N GLU A 12 -12.11 -7.25 -5.58
CA GLU A 12 -12.30 -7.68 -4.20
C GLU A 12 -11.06 -8.48 -3.76
N ILE A 13 -10.66 -8.31 -2.49
CA ILE A 13 -9.65 -9.12 -1.82
C ILE A 13 -10.33 -10.34 -1.21
N MET A 14 -9.81 -11.53 -1.50
CA MET A 14 -10.36 -12.80 -1.02
C MET A 14 -9.89 -13.15 0.38
N ASP A 15 -10.58 -14.11 1.01
CA ASP A 15 -10.10 -14.75 2.23
C ASP A 15 -8.70 -15.35 1.99
N GLU A 16 -7.85 -15.31 3.02
CA GLU A 16 -6.44 -15.73 2.97
C GLU A 16 -5.48 -14.85 2.15
N ASP A 17 -5.96 -13.83 1.42
CA ASP A 17 -5.08 -12.94 0.68
C ASP A 17 -4.21 -12.07 1.60
N VAL A 18 -2.97 -11.89 1.16
CA VAL A 18 -2.08 -10.84 1.66
C VAL A 18 -1.79 -9.87 0.53
N ILE A 19 -2.09 -8.59 0.76
CA ILE A 19 -1.82 -7.48 -0.14
C ILE A 19 -0.78 -6.58 0.50
N GLN A 20 0.32 -6.33 -0.20
CA GLN A 20 1.37 -5.42 0.25
C GLN A 20 1.68 -4.39 -0.83
N TRP A 21 1.69 -3.12 -0.44
CA TRP A 21 2.29 -2.06 -1.22
C TRP A 21 3.72 -1.85 -0.76
N ARG A 22 4.65 -1.91 -1.71
CA ARG A 22 6.08 -1.72 -1.47
C ARG A 22 6.59 -0.52 -2.25
N PHE A 23 7.47 0.25 -1.63
CA PHE A 23 8.10 1.43 -2.21
C PHE A 23 9.61 1.23 -2.30
N GLY A 24 10.20 1.64 -3.43
CA GLY A 24 11.64 1.63 -3.64
C GLY A 24 12.06 0.89 -4.91
N TYR A 25 13.32 1.07 -5.31
CA TYR A 25 13.87 0.45 -6.52
C TYR A 25 14.64 -0.84 -6.19
N SER A 26 15.70 -0.75 -5.36
CA SER A 26 16.52 -1.89 -4.94
C SER A 26 15.99 -2.56 -3.67
N GLU A 27 15.80 -1.77 -2.61
CA GLU A 27 15.28 -2.25 -1.33
C GLU A 27 13.80 -1.85 -1.22
N LYS A 28 12.93 -2.85 -1.41
CA LYS A 28 11.48 -2.69 -1.38
C LYS A 28 11.01 -2.60 0.08
N THR A 29 10.69 -1.39 0.54
CA THR A 29 10.12 -1.16 1.87
C THR A 29 8.61 -1.32 1.82
N ILE A 30 8.02 -2.14 2.68
CA ILE A 30 6.55 -2.23 2.82
C ILE A 30 6.05 -0.92 3.42
N ILE A 31 5.10 -0.29 2.75
CA ILE A 31 4.48 0.97 3.21
C ILE A 31 3.01 0.77 3.61
N ALA A 32 2.38 -0.32 3.16
CA ALA A 32 1.03 -0.68 3.57
C ALA A 32 0.77 -2.18 3.35
N GLU A 33 -0.05 -2.78 4.22
CA GLU A 33 -0.41 -4.20 4.16
C GLU A 33 -1.88 -4.43 4.55
N ILE A 34 -2.54 -5.33 3.83
CA ILE A 34 -3.77 -6.00 4.25
C ILE A 34 -3.46 -7.48 4.35
N ASN A 35 -3.80 -8.09 5.48
CA ASN A 35 -3.75 -9.52 5.68
C ASN A 35 -5.14 -9.98 6.09
N LYS A 36 -5.90 -10.52 5.13
CA LYS A 36 -7.29 -10.95 5.36
C LYS A 36 -7.38 -12.12 6.32
N ARG A 37 -6.44 -13.06 6.25
CA ARG A 37 -6.36 -14.20 7.18
C ARG A 37 -6.29 -13.75 8.64
N ALA A 38 -5.49 -12.72 8.90
CA ALA A 38 -5.30 -12.16 10.23
C ALA A 38 -6.30 -11.05 10.58
N ASP A 39 -7.26 -10.76 9.68
CA ASP A 39 -8.19 -9.62 9.76
C ASP A 39 -7.49 -8.31 10.16
N SER A 40 -6.38 -8.00 9.49
CA SER A 40 -5.54 -6.87 9.84
C SER A 40 -5.21 -6.00 8.62
N MET A 41 -5.11 -4.70 8.89
CA MET A 41 -4.75 -3.68 7.91
C MET A 41 -3.84 -2.67 8.59
N THR A 42 -2.64 -2.49 8.04
CA THR A 42 -1.61 -1.64 8.62
C THR A 42 -1.01 -0.73 7.55
N VAL A 43 -0.78 0.53 7.89
CA VAL A 43 0.07 1.44 7.13
C VAL A 43 1.36 1.66 7.91
N TYR A 44 2.48 1.66 7.20
CA TYR A 44 3.80 1.91 7.73
C TYR A 44 4.23 3.27 7.19
N ASP A 45 3.71 4.34 7.78
CA ASP A 45 3.85 5.70 7.27
C ASP A 45 5.03 6.47 7.91
N ASP A 46 5.60 5.90 8.98
CA ASP A 46 6.79 6.36 9.69
C ASP A 46 8.10 5.83 9.10
N VAL A 47 8.04 4.81 8.24
CA VAL A 47 9.19 4.32 7.46
C VAL A 47 9.69 5.38 6.47
N LEU A 48 10.89 5.15 5.92
CA LEU A 48 11.53 6.06 4.96
C LEU A 48 11.61 7.49 5.53
N ASP A 49 12.04 7.59 6.79
CA ASP A 49 12.14 8.84 7.57
C ASP A 49 10.80 9.59 7.68
N GLY A 50 9.70 8.85 7.86
CA GLY A 50 8.36 9.42 7.93
C GLY A 50 7.91 10.07 6.63
N ARG A 51 8.47 9.65 5.49
CA ARG A 51 8.12 10.20 4.17
C ARG A 51 6.62 10.27 4.00
N PHE A 52 5.89 9.21 4.34
CA PHE A 52 4.45 9.12 4.09
C PHE A 52 3.57 9.41 5.30
N LYS A 53 4.14 9.95 6.39
CA LYS A 53 3.48 10.14 7.67
C LYS A 53 2.12 10.82 7.54
N ASP A 54 1.08 10.17 8.06
CA ASP A 54 -0.33 10.55 8.04
C ASP A 54 -0.95 10.66 6.63
N ARG A 55 -0.31 10.11 5.59
CA ARG A 55 -0.71 10.32 4.18
C ARG A 55 -1.14 9.07 3.43
N LEU A 56 -0.97 7.87 3.99
CA LEU A 56 -1.36 6.60 3.36
C LEU A 56 -2.76 6.17 3.79
N LYS A 57 -3.56 5.69 2.84
CA LYS A 57 -4.87 5.07 3.09
C LYS A 57 -5.04 3.83 2.23
N LEU A 58 -5.44 2.73 2.83
CA LEU A 58 -5.78 1.49 2.13
C LEU A 58 -7.29 1.36 2.00
N ASP A 59 -7.73 0.89 0.84
CA ASP A 59 -9.09 0.42 0.62
C ASP A 59 -9.18 -1.07 0.97
N ASN A 60 -9.96 -1.43 1.99
CA ASN A 60 -10.04 -2.82 2.50
C ASN A 60 -10.81 -3.77 1.56
N GLN A 61 -11.51 -3.25 0.55
CA GLN A 61 -12.22 -4.07 -0.43
C GLN A 61 -11.31 -4.44 -1.59
N THR A 62 -10.62 -3.46 -2.16
CA THR A 62 -9.82 -3.62 -3.39
C THR A 62 -8.33 -3.75 -3.10
N GLY A 63 -7.84 -3.28 -1.97
CA GLY A 63 -6.39 -3.19 -1.68
C GLY A 63 -5.69 -2.05 -2.39
N SER A 64 -6.44 -1.12 -2.99
CA SER A 64 -5.88 0.08 -3.60
C SER A 64 -5.27 1.01 -2.54
N LEU A 65 -4.15 1.62 -2.87
CA LEU A 65 -3.45 2.56 -1.99
C LEU A 65 -3.67 3.99 -2.46
N THR A 66 -4.21 4.83 -1.59
CA THR A 66 -4.28 6.27 -1.80
C THR A 66 -3.19 6.98 -1.02
N ILE A 67 -2.44 7.85 -1.71
CA ILE A 67 -1.46 8.75 -1.12
C ILE A 67 -2.03 10.15 -1.21
N THR A 68 -2.25 10.77 -0.06
CA THR A 68 -2.80 12.12 0.03
C THR A 68 -1.69 13.18 0.10
N ASN A 69 -2.02 14.41 -0.32
CA ASN A 69 -1.10 15.54 -0.27
C ASN A 69 0.25 15.22 -0.91
N ILE A 70 0.22 14.71 -2.15
CA ILE A 70 1.39 14.24 -2.88
C ILE A 70 2.42 15.35 -3.05
N ARG A 71 3.69 14.96 -3.00
CA ARG A 71 4.87 15.83 -3.16
C ARG A 71 5.75 15.28 -4.27
N THR A 72 6.59 16.12 -4.86
CA THR A 72 7.58 15.68 -5.87
C THR A 72 8.50 14.58 -5.33
N THR A 73 8.78 14.60 -4.02
CA THR A 73 9.56 13.58 -3.31
C THR A 73 8.86 12.22 -3.21
N ASP A 74 7.55 12.14 -3.43
CA ASP A 74 6.82 10.86 -3.39
C ASP A 74 6.97 10.09 -4.71
N SER A 75 7.60 10.70 -5.72
CA SER A 75 7.96 10.02 -6.96
C SER A 75 8.85 8.81 -6.68
N GLY A 76 8.53 7.67 -7.31
CA GLY A 76 9.29 6.45 -7.16
C GLY A 76 8.54 5.25 -7.71
N VAL A 77 9.13 4.07 -7.52
CA VAL A 77 8.50 2.80 -7.91
C VAL A 77 7.65 2.31 -6.76
N TYR A 78 6.36 2.13 -7.05
CA TYR A 78 5.39 1.46 -6.22
C TYR A 78 5.10 0.10 -6.82
N GLU A 79 5.13 -0.92 -5.99
CA GLU A 79 4.93 -2.29 -6.41
C GLU A 79 3.86 -2.92 -5.53
N LEU A 80 2.86 -3.50 -6.18
CA LEU A 80 1.87 -4.33 -5.54
C LEU A 80 2.42 -5.76 -5.48
N HIS A 81 2.52 -6.30 -4.27
CA HIS A 81 2.72 -7.71 -4.05
C HIS A 81 1.42 -8.28 -3.49
N SER A 82 0.80 -9.17 -4.25
CA SER A 82 -0.34 -9.97 -3.77
C SER A 82 0.10 -11.43 -3.73
N SER A 83 -0.20 -12.09 -2.62
CA SER A 83 -0.13 -13.54 -2.53
C SER A 83 -1.50 -14.08 -2.18
N ASN A 84 -2.01 -14.92 -3.08
CA ASN A 84 -3.13 -15.81 -2.84
C ASN A 84 -2.49 -17.18 -2.59
N MET A 85 -2.51 -17.67 -1.34
CA MET A 85 -2.08 -19.05 -1.05
C MET A 85 -3.24 -20.01 -1.32
N GLY A 86 -3.64 -20.09 -2.60
CA GLY A 86 -4.47 -21.17 -3.14
C GLY A 86 -3.62 -22.35 -3.60
#